data_AF-A0A1B6IWX3-F1
#
_entry.id   AF-A0A1B6IWX3-F1
#
_cell.length_a   1.000
_cell.length_b   1.000
_cell.length_c   1.000
_cell.angle_alpha   90.00
_cell.angle_beta   90.00
_cell.angle_gamma   90.00
#
_symmetry.space_group_name_H-M   'P 1'
#
loop_
_entity.id
_entity.type
_entity.pdbx_description
1 polymer ?
#
loop_
_entity_poly.entity_id
_entity_poly.type
_entity_poly.pdbx_seq_one_letter_code
_entity_poly.pdbx_strand_id
1 'polypeptide(L)'
;MNSICNQGDSAKENISFVKEIQMMMFGLGDSANPLLTTATVVEKIVLQQIIMIVGQAEDIAETRGVDGIYPQDILFLMRKDIHKLQRIVNYICFKDIKRVVMNSMNDGDMPGLEELSAGTVDNRWESKRRITCVHFLESLGIDLERETAVDTIKQERLLRHDLRAQAMTPK
;
A
#
# COMPACT_ATOMS: atom_id res chain seq x y z
N MET A 1 31.85 40.25 -9.76
CA MET A 1 31.19 39.11 -10.42
C MET A 1 31.43 37.91 -9.53
N ASN A 2 30.45 37.60 -8.69
CA ASN A 2 30.61 36.67 -7.58
C ASN A 2 30.40 35.24 -8.06
N SER A 3 31.37 34.40 -7.70
CA SER A 3 31.27 32.94 -7.62
C SER A 3 30.01 32.55 -6.85
N ILE A 4 29.18 31.70 -7.45
CA ILE A 4 28.04 31.08 -6.81
C ILE A 4 28.24 29.56 -6.85
N CYS A 5 28.54 29.06 -5.65
CA CYS A 5 28.32 27.73 -5.09
C CYS A 5 28.70 26.48 -5.90
N ASN A 6 29.94 26.02 -5.71
CA ASN A 6 30.16 24.60 -5.40
C ASN A 6 29.65 24.36 -3.96
N GLN A 7 28.47 23.77 -3.81
CA GLN A 7 27.99 23.29 -2.52
C GLN A 7 27.62 21.81 -2.63
N GLY A 8 28.55 20.97 -2.14
CA GLY A 8 28.27 19.78 -1.36
C GLY A 8 27.45 18.69 -2.05
N ASP A 9 28.08 17.93 -2.94
CA ASP A 9 27.65 16.56 -3.18
C ASP A 9 28.12 15.72 -1.98
N SER A 10 27.42 15.88 -0.85
CA SER A 10 27.48 14.91 0.24
C SER A 10 27.11 13.58 -0.39
N ALA A 11 28.02 12.61 -0.37
CA ALA A 11 27.78 11.25 -0.81
C ALA A 11 26.55 10.71 -0.07
N LYS A 12 25.35 10.97 -0.60
CA LYS A 12 24.14 10.28 -0.25
C LYS A 12 24.48 8.85 -0.61
N GLU A 13 24.62 7.99 0.39
CA GLU A 13 24.61 6.56 0.15
C GLU A 13 23.45 6.31 -0.81
N ASN A 14 23.75 5.79 -1.99
CA ASN A 14 22.71 5.45 -2.95
C ASN A 14 21.93 4.30 -2.31
N ILE A 15 20.86 4.65 -1.58
CA ILE A 15 19.98 3.69 -0.93
C ILE A 15 19.38 2.86 -2.06
N SER A 16 19.74 1.58 -2.10
CA SER A 16 19.20 0.63 -3.07
C SER A 16 18.15 -0.25 -2.41
N PHE A 17 17.04 -0.44 -3.11
CA PHE A 17 15.91 -1.28 -2.72
C PHE A 17 15.84 -2.58 -3.51
N VAL A 18 16.93 -2.95 -4.21
CA VAL A 18 16.97 -4.12 -5.09
C VAL A 18 16.62 -5.40 -4.34
N LYS A 19 17.13 -5.57 -3.11
CA LYS A 19 16.87 -6.76 -2.30
C LYS A 19 15.40 -6.86 -1.90
N GLU A 20 14.80 -5.75 -1.50
CA GLU A 20 13.39 -5.63 -1.15
C GLU A 20 12.51 -5.94 -2.36
N ILE A 21 12.90 -5.45 -3.54
CA ILE A 21 12.22 -5.75 -4.81
C ILE A 21 12.30 -7.24 -5.12
N GLN A 22 13.47 -7.88 -4.97
CA GLN A 22 13.57 -9.34 -5.13
C GLN A 22 12.65 -10.08 -4.15
N MET A 23 12.59 -9.65 -2.89
CA MET A 23 11.68 -10.25 -1.90
C MET A 23 10.22 -10.06 -2.27
N MET A 24 9.83 -8.90 -2.81
CA MET A 24 8.47 -8.65 -3.30
C MET A 24 8.16 -9.51 -4.53
N MET A 25 9.06 -9.61 -5.51
CA MET A 25 8.88 -10.45 -6.70
C MET A 25 8.74 -11.93 -6.33
N PHE A 26 9.51 -12.39 -5.34
CA PHE A 26 9.36 -13.74 -4.80
C PHE A 26 8.01 -13.91 -4.10
N GLY A 27 7.69 -13.04 -3.15
CA GLY A 27 6.48 -13.12 -2.32
C GLY A 27 5.17 -12.92 -3.09
N LEU A 28 5.18 -12.15 -4.17
CA LEU A 28 4.00 -11.90 -5.02
C LEU A 28 3.75 -12.96 -6.09
N GLY A 29 4.64 -13.95 -6.22
CA GLY A 29 4.44 -15.02 -7.19
C GLY A 29 5.11 -14.83 -8.54
N ASP A 30 5.93 -13.79 -8.74
CA ASP A 30 6.49 -13.46 -10.07
C ASP A 30 7.65 -14.39 -10.48
N SER A 31 8.66 -14.55 -9.62
CA SER A 31 9.78 -15.48 -9.87
C SER A 31 10.25 -16.15 -8.58
N ALA A 32 10.65 -17.42 -8.65
CA ALA A 32 11.22 -18.13 -7.51
C ALA A 32 12.65 -17.63 -7.16
N ASN A 33 13.40 -17.19 -8.18
CA ASN A 33 14.73 -16.62 -8.03
C ASN A 33 14.83 -15.35 -8.88
N PRO A 34 14.35 -14.19 -8.39
CA PRO A 34 14.37 -12.94 -9.14
C PRO A 34 15.81 -12.48 -9.43
N LEU A 35 16.12 -12.24 -10.71
CA LEU A 35 17.45 -11.83 -11.14
C LEU A 35 17.78 -10.42 -10.64
N LEU A 36 19.05 -10.20 -10.27
CA LEU A 36 19.56 -8.89 -9.84
C LEU A 36 19.29 -7.81 -10.90
N THR A 37 19.64 -8.10 -12.15
CA THR A 37 19.50 -7.16 -13.28
C THR A 37 18.05 -6.74 -13.49
N THR A 38 17.11 -7.69 -13.38
CA THR A 38 15.68 -7.40 -13.46
C THR A 38 15.23 -6.49 -12.32
N ALA A 39 15.62 -6.82 -11.08
CA ALA A 39 15.25 -6.02 -9.92
C ALA A 39 15.83 -4.59 -9.97
N THR A 40 17.04 -4.41 -10.51
CA THR A 40 17.63 -3.07 -10.76
C THR A 40 16.84 -2.27 -11.80
N VAL A 41 16.31 -2.91 -12.85
CA VAL A 41 15.46 -2.21 -13.83
C VAL A 41 14.11 -1.85 -13.20
N VAL A 42 13.50 -2.78 -12.46
CA VAL A 42 12.26 -2.54 -11.73
C VAL A 42 12.41 -1.40 -10.74
N GLU A 43 13.53 -1.31 -10.02
CA GLU A 43 13.83 -0.21 -9.09
C GLU A 43 13.75 1.15 -9.78
N LYS A 44 14.39 1.30 -10.95
CA LYS A 44 14.36 2.54 -11.73
C LYS A 44 12.96 2.90 -12.20
N ILE A 45 12.19 1.90 -12.65
CA ILE A 45 10.81 2.11 -13.10
C ILE A 45 9.93 2.56 -11.92
N VAL A 46 10.03 1.89 -10.78
CA VAL A 46 9.26 2.20 -9.58
C VAL A 46 9.62 3.59 -9.05
N LEU A 47 10.90 3.96 -9.02
CA LEU A 47 11.33 5.30 -8.62
C LEU A 47 10.69 6.37 -9.51
N GLN A 48 10.77 6.19 -10.85
CA GLN A 48 10.15 7.12 -11.79
C GLN A 48 8.63 7.21 -11.57
N GLN A 49 7.96 6.08 -11.35
CA GLN A 49 6.52 6.06 -11.09
C GLN A 49 6.14 6.76 -9.79
N ILE A 50 6.92 6.59 -8.72
CA ILE A 50 6.69 7.28 -7.45
C ILE A 50 6.81 8.79 -7.65
N ILE A 51 7.84 9.26 -8.36
CA ILE A 51 8.02 10.68 -8.66
C ILE A 51 6.79 11.24 -9.41
N MET A 52 6.30 10.52 -10.43
CA MET A 52 5.10 10.93 -11.16
C MET A 52 3.85 10.97 -10.27
N ILE A 53 3.63 9.94 -9.45
CA ILE A 53 2.47 9.86 -8.56
C ILE A 53 2.49 11.00 -7.54
N VAL A 54 3.66 11.30 -6.97
CA VAL A 54 3.83 12.38 -5.98
C VAL A 54 3.60 13.74 -6.65
N GLY A 55 4.16 13.99 -7.82
CA GLY A 55 3.93 15.24 -8.55
C GLY A 55 2.45 15.44 -8.90
N GLN A 56 1.77 14.39 -9.39
CA GLN A 56 0.33 14.47 -9.65
C GLN A 56 -0.50 14.71 -8.37
N ALA A 57 -0.09 14.14 -7.24
CA ALA A 57 -0.76 14.37 -5.96
C ALA A 57 -0.52 15.78 -5.43
N GLU A 58 0.65 16.37 -5.70
CA GLU A 58 0.98 17.77 -5.40
C GLU A 58 0.09 18.72 -6.21
N ASP A 59 -0.06 18.50 -7.52
CA ASP A 59 -0.96 19.31 -8.38
C ASP A 59 -2.41 19.29 -7.85
N ILE A 60 -2.87 18.12 -7.37
CA ILE A 60 -4.20 17.96 -6.75
C ILE A 60 -4.29 18.74 -5.43
N ALA A 61 -3.26 18.64 -4.58
CA ALA A 61 -3.21 19.34 -3.31
C ALA A 61 -3.18 20.87 -3.48
N GLU A 62 -2.42 21.37 -4.47
CA GLU A 62 -2.35 22.78 -4.83
C GLU A 62 -3.71 23.29 -5.33
N THR A 63 -4.40 22.50 -6.17
CA THR A 63 -5.76 22.83 -6.64
C THR A 63 -6.76 22.94 -5.48
N ARG A 64 -6.55 22.18 -4.40
CA ARG A 64 -7.36 22.24 -3.18
C ARG A 64 -7.00 23.43 -2.28
N GLY A 65 -5.87 24.10 -2.52
CA GLY A 65 -5.43 25.28 -1.77
C GLY A 65 -4.91 24.97 -0.37
N VAL A 66 -4.41 23.76 -0.14
CA VAL A 66 -3.75 23.41 1.13
C VAL A 66 -2.25 23.19 0.94
N ASP A 67 -1.50 23.43 2.00
CA ASP A 67 -0.08 23.14 2.03
C ASP A 67 0.15 21.67 2.40
N GLY A 68 0.67 20.89 1.44
CA GLY A 68 1.04 19.49 1.63
C GLY A 68 0.09 18.46 1.03
N ILE A 69 0.62 17.25 0.80
CA ILE A 69 -0.09 16.10 0.24
C ILE A 69 -0.74 15.29 1.36
N TYR A 70 -2.04 15.06 1.24
CA TYR A 70 -2.85 14.30 2.19
C TYR A 70 -3.42 13.03 1.56
N PRO A 71 -3.93 12.07 2.38
CA PRO A 71 -4.48 10.82 1.86
C PRO A 71 -5.57 11.00 0.80
N GLN A 72 -6.41 12.04 0.92
CA GLN A 72 -7.44 12.35 -0.06
C GLN A 72 -6.89 12.62 -1.47
N ASP A 73 -5.69 13.20 -1.59
CA ASP A 73 -5.11 13.56 -2.88
C ASP A 73 -4.67 12.29 -3.63
N ILE A 74 -4.12 11.30 -2.90
CA ILE A 74 -3.80 9.96 -3.43
C ILE A 74 -5.06 9.17 -3.77
N LEU A 75 -6.09 9.21 -2.91
CA LEU A 75 -7.37 8.54 -3.18
C LEU A 75 -8.04 9.13 -4.43
N PHE A 76 -8.00 10.45 -4.59
CA PHE A 76 -8.53 11.11 -5.78
C PHE A 76 -7.75 10.70 -7.04
N LEU A 77 -6.42 10.61 -6.96
CA LEU A 77 -5.59 10.17 -8.08
C LEU A 77 -5.92 8.74 -8.51
N MET A 78 -6.14 7.83 -7.55
CA MET A 78 -6.43 6.41 -7.79
C MET A 78 -7.90 6.10 -8.10
N ARG A 79 -8.79 7.11 -8.12
CA ARG A 79 -10.25 6.94 -8.14
C ARG A 79 -10.85 6.11 -9.29
N LYS A 80 -10.10 5.93 -10.37
CA LYS A 80 -10.54 5.17 -11.54
C LYS A 80 -10.46 3.65 -11.35
N ASP A 81 -9.71 3.18 -10.34
CA ASP A 81 -9.50 1.76 -10.08
C ASP A 81 -10.06 1.42 -8.70
N ILE A 82 -11.31 0.97 -8.69
CA ILE A 82 -12.08 0.74 -7.47
C ILE A 82 -11.48 -0.41 -6.66
N HIS A 83 -10.96 -1.47 -7.31
CA HIS A 83 -10.28 -2.56 -6.61
C HIS A 83 -8.98 -2.11 -5.94
N LYS A 84 -8.20 -1.21 -6.56
CA LYS A 84 -7.04 -0.60 -5.88
C LYS A 84 -7.47 0.23 -4.67
N LEU A 85 -8.54 1.02 -4.79
CA LEU A 85 -9.07 1.78 -3.66
C LEU A 85 -9.53 0.87 -2.53
N GLN A 86 -10.30 -0.18 -2.81
CA GLN A 86 -10.72 -1.19 -1.83
C GLN A 86 -9.51 -1.78 -1.10
N ARG A 87 -8.45 -2.16 -1.84
CA ARG A 87 -7.21 -2.67 -1.24
C ARG A 87 -6.53 -1.66 -0.34
N ILE A 88 -6.44 -0.39 -0.75
CA ILE A 88 -5.82 0.68 0.05
C ILE A 88 -6.60 0.89 1.36
N VAL A 89 -7.92 1.02 1.27
CA VAL A 89 -8.80 1.25 2.43
C VAL A 89 -8.75 0.07 3.40
N ASN A 90 -8.80 -1.16 2.89
CA ASN A 90 -8.66 -2.37 3.70
C ASN A 90 -7.28 -2.48 4.36
N TYR A 91 -6.21 -2.12 3.64
CA TYR A 91 -4.87 -2.11 4.19
C TYR A 91 -4.70 -1.07 5.32
N ILE A 92 -5.27 0.14 5.16
CA ILE A 92 -5.26 1.16 6.21
C ILE A 92 -5.97 0.65 7.47
N CYS A 93 -7.13 0.01 7.30
CA CYS A 93 -7.87 -0.62 8.39
C CYS A 93 -7.03 -1.67 9.12
N PHE A 94 -6.48 -2.63 8.36
CA PHE A 94 -5.66 -3.70 8.91
C PHE A 94 -4.41 -3.16 9.63
N LYS A 95 -3.77 -2.14 9.07
CA LYS A 95 -2.59 -1.50 9.68
C LYS A 95 -2.92 -0.84 11.01
N ASP A 96 -4.10 -0.23 11.13
CA ASP A 96 -4.56 0.35 12.40
C ASP A 96 -4.92 -0.71 13.42
N ILE A 97 -5.68 -1.74 13.03
CA ILE A 97 -6.00 -2.87 13.91
C ILE A 97 -4.71 -3.52 14.43
N LYS A 98 -3.75 -3.81 13.54
CA LYS A 98 -2.45 -4.38 13.92
C LYS A 98 -1.73 -3.50 14.94
N ARG A 99 -1.75 -2.17 14.77
CA ARG A 99 -1.13 -1.23 15.71
C ARG A 99 -1.81 -1.30 17.08
N VAL A 100 -3.14 -1.30 17.12
CA VAL A 100 -3.92 -1.39 18.38
C VAL A 100 -3.59 -2.69 19.11
N VAL A 101 -3.62 -3.82 18.40
CA VAL A 101 -3.30 -5.15 18.96
C VAL A 101 -1.85 -5.22 19.47
N MET A 102 -0.88 -4.72 18.70
CA MET A 102 0.52 -4.70 19.14
C MET A 102 0.74 -3.84 20.38
N ASN A 103 -0.01 -2.74 20.52
CA ASN A 103 0.06 -1.90 21.71
C ASN A 103 -0.59 -2.58 22.92
N SER A 104 -1.72 -3.27 22.75
CA SER A 104 -2.39 -3.97 23.86
C SER A 104 -1.59 -5.18 24.36
N MET A 105 -0.86 -5.85 23.48
CA MET A 105 0.12 -6.91 23.85
C MET A 105 1.21 -6.39 24.79
N ASN A 106 1.63 -5.13 24.64
CA ASN A 106 2.67 -4.54 25.47
C ASN A 106 2.14 -4.13 26.86
N ASP A 107 0.83 -3.87 26.98
CA ASP A 107 0.16 -3.49 28.23
C ASP A 107 -0.43 -4.68 29.00
N GLY A 108 -0.27 -5.91 28.49
CA GLY A 108 -0.70 -7.16 29.15
C GLY A 108 -2.20 -7.46 29.08
N ASP A 109 -2.98 -6.63 28.39
CA ASP A 109 -4.43 -6.78 28.21
C ASP A 109 -4.69 -7.34 26.80
N MET A 110 -4.61 -8.66 26.65
CA MET A 110 -4.88 -9.33 25.38
C MET A 110 -6.36 -9.68 25.25
N PRO A 111 -7.10 -9.09 24.28
CA PRO A 111 -8.44 -9.57 23.95
C PRO A 111 -8.36 -11.01 23.38
N GLY A 112 -9.34 -11.84 23.76
CA GLY A 112 -9.38 -13.25 23.37
C GLY A 112 -9.54 -13.44 21.86
N LEU A 113 -9.02 -14.55 21.33
CA LEU A 113 -9.08 -14.92 19.90
C LEU A 113 -10.54 -14.96 19.35
N GLU A 114 -11.52 -15.15 20.24
CA GLU A 114 -12.96 -15.15 19.91
C GLU A 114 -13.48 -13.76 19.49
N GLU A 115 -12.97 -12.66 20.08
CA GLU A 115 -13.39 -11.28 19.74
C GLU A 115 -12.92 -10.84 18.34
N LEU A 116 -11.88 -11.48 17.80
CA LEU A 116 -11.36 -11.20 16.45
C LEU A 116 -12.13 -11.96 15.35
N SER A 117 -12.85 -13.04 15.71
CA SER A 117 -13.56 -13.91 14.77
C SER A 117 -15.06 -13.63 14.68
N ALA A 118 -15.64 -12.93 15.65
CA ALA A 118 -17.05 -12.56 15.63
C ALA A 118 -17.30 -11.47 14.57
N GLY A 119 -18.00 -11.85 13.50
CA GLY A 119 -18.44 -11.00 12.39
C GLY A 119 -19.45 -9.89 12.76
N THR A 120 -19.44 -9.42 14.00
CA THR A 120 -20.11 -8.21 14.45
C THR A 120 -19.07 -7.35 15.15
N VAL A 121 -18.39 -6.55 14.35
CA VAL A 121 -17.38 -5.60 14.79
C VAL A 121 -18.06 -4.50 15.58
N ASP A 122 -18.06 -4.60 16.91
CA ASP A 122 -18.25 -3.41 17.72
C ASP A 122 -17.18 -2.38 17.33
N ASN A 123 -17.61 -1.12 17.16
CA ASN A 123 -16.86 0.05 16.69
C ASN A 123 -15.57 0.41 17.48
N ARG A 124 -15.11 -0.47 18.37
CA ARG A 124 -13.95 -0.29 19.26
C ARG A 124 -12.62 -0.32 18.50
N TRP A 125 -12.54 -1.04 17.39
CA TRP A 125 -11.33 -1.18 16.56
C TRP A 125 -11.52 -0.59 15.16
N GLU A 126 -12.51 0.29 15.00
CA GLU A 126 -12.75 0.95 13.74
C GLU A 126 -11.66 2.00 13.44
N SER A 127 -10.96 1.81 12.34
CA SER A 127 -9.93 2.75 11.90
C SER A 127 -10.58 4.10 11.53
N LYS A 128 -10.39 5.13 12.36
CA LYS A 128 -10.80 6.51 12.03
C LYS A 128 -10.29 6.96 10.66
N ARG A 129 -9.11 6.49 10.27
CA ARG A 129 -8.51 6.75 8.96
C ARG A 129 -9.30 6.08 7.84
N ARG A 130 -9.71 4.81 8.02
CA ARG A 130 -10.62 4.11 7.10
C ARG A 130 -11.90 4.90 6.91
N ILE A 131 -12.58 5.27 8.00
CA ILE A 131 -13.85 6.02 7.96
C ILE A 131 -13.67 7.32 7.15
N THR A 132 -12.62 8.09 7.44
CA THR A 132 -12.32 9.34 6.73
C THR A 132 -12.09 9.10 5.23
N CYS A 133 -11.40 8.01 4.87
CA CYS A 133 -11.15 7.65 3.47
C CYS A 133 -12.45 7.26 2.75
N VAL A 134 -13.30 6.45 3.39
CA VAL A 134 -14.58 6.00 2.81
C VAL A 134 -15.50 7.19 2.61
N HIS A 135 -15.66 8.06 3.62
CA HIS A 135 -16.49 9.25 3.50
C HIS A 135 -16.02 10.21 2.39
N PHE A 136 -14.69 10.33 2.21
CA PHE A 136 -14.15 11.08 1.07
C PHE A 136 -14.54 10.44 -0.27
N LEU A 137 -14.41 9.13 -0.41
CA LEU A 137 -14.79 8.42 -1.64
C LEU A 137 -16.30 8.52 -1.92
N GLU A 138 -17.15 8.42 -0.90
CA GLU A 138 -18.60 8.62 -1.02
C GLU A 138 -18.94 10.03 -1.50
N SER A 139 -18.22 11.05 -1.03
CA SER A 139 -18.38 12.43 -1.52
C SER A 139 -18.01 12.60 -3.00
N LEU A 140 -17.19 11.70 -3.55
CA LEU A 140 -16.88 11.62 -4.98
C LEU A 140 -17.87 10.75 -5.75
N GLY A 141 -18.89 10.20 -5.09
CA GLY A 141 -19.86 9.27 -5.66
C GLY A 141 -19.34 7.85 -5.85
N ILE A 142 -18.25 7.48 -5.16
CA ILE A 142 -17.64 6.14 -5.23
C ILE A 142 -18.08 5.34 -4.01
N ASP A 143 -18.94 4.36 -4.27
CA ASP A 143 -19.39 3.40 -3.27
C ASP A 143 -18.55 2.11 -3.39
N LEU A 144 -17.67 1.89 -2.41
CA LEU A 144 -16.79 0.72 -2.37
C LEU A 144 -17.54 -0.59 -2.07
N GLU A 145 -18.72 -0.54 -1.45
CA GLU A 145 -19.48 -1.73 -1.04
C GLU A 145 -20.39 -2.24 -2.16
N ARG A 146 -20.83 -1.33 -3.04
CA ARG A 146 -21.72 -1.67 -4.16
C ARG A 146 -21.06 -2.54 -5.22
N GLU A 147 -19.75 -2.45 -5.37
CA GLU A 147 -19.03 -3.19 -6.42
C GLU A 147 -18.55 -4.55 -5.91
N THR A 148 -19.43 -5.55 -6.07
CA THR A 148 -19.19 -6.97 -5.77
C THR A 148 -18.27 -7.66 -6.79
N ALA A 149 -17.68 -6.91 -7.72
CA ALA A 149 -16.79 -7.46 -8.73
C ALA A 149 -15.59 -8.12 -8.05
N VAL A 150 -15.23 -9.31 -8.53
CA VAL A 150 -14.12 -10.04 -7.95
C VAL A 150 -12.82 -9.39 -8.38
N ASP A 151 -11.97 -9.10 -7.40
CA ASP A 151 -10.63 -8.59 -7.64
C ASP A 151 -9.76 -9.63 -8.38
N THR A 152 -9.76 -9.52 -9.71
CA THR A 152 -9.08 -10.44 -10.63
C THR A 152 -7.58 -10.54 -10.35
N ILE A 153 -6.95 -9.43 -9.98
CA ILE A 153 -5.53 -9.41 -9.63
C ILE A 153 -5.28 -10.20 -8.34
N LYS A 154 -6.19 -10.17 -7.37
CA LYS A 154 -6.07 -10.97 -6.15
C LYS A 154 -6.26 -12.45 -6.46
N GLN A 155 -7.23 -12.78 -7.32
CA GLN A 155 -7.44 -14.17 -7.78
C GLN A 155 -6.22 -14.71 -8.50
N GLU A 156 -5.63 -13.94 -9.42
CA GLU A 156 -4.44 -14.36 -10.16
C GLU A 156 -3.25 -14.60 -9.22
N ARG A 157 -3.06 -13.73 -8.21
CA ARG A 157 -2.02 -13.92 -7.19
C ARG A 157 -2.22 -15.20 -6.37
N LEU A 158 -3.46 -15.49 -5.97
CA LEU A 158 -3.80 -16.72 -5.25
C LEU A 158 -3.50 -17.95 -6.11
N LEU A 159 -3.92 -17.93 -7.38
CA LEU A 159 -3.67 -19.01 -8.32
C LEU A 159 -2.16 -19.28 -8.50
N ARG A 160 -1.34 -18.23 -8.66
CA ARG A 160 0.12 -18.39 -8.76
C ARG A 160 0.72 -19.03 -7.51
N HIS A 161 0.21 -18.69 -6.33
CA HIS A 161 0.66 -19.27 -5.07
C HIS A 161 0.24 -20.74 -4.95
N ASP A 162 -0.99 -21.08 -5.33
CA ASP A 162 -1.50 -22.46 -5.32
C ASP A 162 -0.70 -23.36 -6.26
N LEU A 163 -0.40 -22.89 -7.48
CA LEU A 163 0.43 -23.62 -8.44
C LEU A 163 1.84 -23.91 -7.88
N ARG A 164 2.42 -22.94 -7.16
CA ARG A 164 3.72 -23.14 -6.48
C ARG A 164 3.61 -24.14 -5.34
N ALA A 165 2.55 -24.08 -4.53
CA ALA A 165 2.32 -25.02 -3.44
C ALA A 165 2.19 -26.46 -3.97
N GLN A 166 1.47 -26.67 -5.07
CA GLN A 166 1.36 -27.97 -5.75
C GLN A 166 2.69 -28.48 -6.30
N ALA A 167 3.58 -27.60 -6.78
CA ALA A 167 4.90 -28.00 -7.23
C ALA A 167 5.84 -28.43 -6.09
N MET A 168 5.55 -28.03 -4.84
CA MET A 168 6.35 -28.38 -3.66
C MET A 168 5.91 -29.67 -2.96
N THR A 169 4.74 -30.24 -3.30
CA THR A 169 4.33 -31.54 -2.73
C THR A 169 5.14 -32.67 -3.38
N PRO A 170 5.85 -33.51 -2.60
CA PRO A 170 6.56 -34.65 -3.17
C PRO A 170 5.55 -35.62 -3.78
N LYS A 171 5.84 -36.09 -5.01
CA LYS A 171 5.08 -37.15 -5.69
C LYS A 171 5.28 -38.50 -5.01
#